data_AF-A0A6N8JPZ0-F1
#
_entry.id   AF-A0A6N8JPZ0-F1
#
_cell.length_a   1.000
_cell.length_b   1.000
_cell.length_c   1.000
_cell.angle_alpha   90.00
_cell.angle_beta   90.00
_cell.angle_gamma   90.00
#
_symmetry.space_group_name_H-M   'P 1'
#
loop_
_entity.id
_entity.type
_entity.pdbx_description
1 polymer ?
#
loop_
_entity_poly.entity_id
_entity_poly.type
_entity_poly.pdbx_seq_one_letter_code
_entity_poly.pdbx_strand_id
1 'polypeptide(L)'
;MSQRNPMNERYTSDDRRGTTRKSAASAKPKSKAASSVTVVPGGKKPKTKEQIKAERREEDRKRREFNNRYYKPDTLRYKRLRIAWWVCLVLAIGCCALAFMGQDFLSGPAGVVVLVLTYVFLIAAFVIDLWPVRKERNAYQERMRQVELKREKAERAAAQQSQQKKGTAKKGSGKNQNRHAAQKAAPAAEEAPASDETPVKPARRGLFGSGFRLSNREKMQAEKKAAKEAKAAAKKESAE
;
A
#
# COMPACT_ATOMS: atom_id res chain seq x y z
N MET A 1 55.19 -5.39 -53.81
CA MET A 1 53.90 -5.48 -53.10
C MET A 1 53.59 -6.95 -52.88
N SER A 2 53.36 -7.42 -51.64
CA SER A 2 53.03 -8.83 -51.44
C SER A 2 51.55 -9.06 -51.77
N GLN A 3 51.26 -9.98 -52.70
CA GLN A 3 49.90 -10.47 -52.90
C GLN A 3 49.42 -11.14 -51.61
N ARG A 4 48.27 -10.72 -51.10
CA ARG A 4 47.68 -11.30 -49.89
C ARG A 4 46.97 -12.59 -50.29
N ASN A 5 47.08 -13.62 -49.44
CA ASN A 5 46.51 -14.94 -49.69
C ASN A 5 44.97 -14.83 -49.90
N PRO A 6 44.45 -15.19 -51.10
CA PRO A 6 43.04 -15.07 -51.43
C PRO A 6 42.15 -16.08 -50.69
N MET A 7 42.73 -17.11 -50.07
CA MET A 7 41.97 -18.13 -49.31
C MET A 7 41.89 -17.86 -47.80
N ASN A 8 42.23 -16.65 -47.34
CA ASN A 8 42.04 -16.31 -45.93
C ASN A 8 40.54 -16.09 -45.64
N GLU A 9 40.02 -16.86 -44.68
CA GLU A 9 38.63 -16.82 -44.20
C GLU A 9 38.13 -15.41 -43.85
N ARG A 10 39.02 -14.52 -43.42
CA ARG A 10 38.70 -13.11 -43.17
C ARG A 10 38.24 -12.34 -44.42
N TYR A 11 38.63 -12.78 -45.61
CA TYR A 11 38.25 -12.15 -46.88
C TYR A 11 37.18 -12.94 -47.65
N THR A 12 37.00 -14.24 -47.36
CA THR A 12 36.00 -15.10 -48.01
C THR A 12 34.70 -15.28 -47.23
N SER A 13 34.65 -14.92 -45.94
CA SER A 13 33.41 -14.94 -45.16
C SER A 13 32.55 -13.68 -45.39
N ASP A 14 31.26 -13.89 -45.68
CA ASP A 14 30.26 -12.85 -45.98
C ASP A 14 29.75 -12.11 -44.72
N ASP A 15 30.16 -12.55 -43.54
CA ASP A 15 29.76 -11.97 -42.25
C ASP A 15 30.58 -10.72 -41.89
N ARG A 16 30.59 -9.73 -42.77
CA ARG A 16 31.12 -8.39 -42.45
C ARG A 16 30.07 -7.55 -41.71
N ARG A 17 29.70 -7.98 -40.50
CA ARG A 17 28.96 -7.13 -39.55
C ARG A 17 29.83 -6.84 -38.33
N GLY A 18 30.27 -5.58 -38.20
CA GLY A 18 31.06 -5.13 -37.06
C GLY A 18 30.34 -5.39 -35.75
N THR A 19 30.81 -6.38 -34.99
CA THR A 19 30.31 -6.67 -33.65
C THR A 19 31.08 -5.81 -32.65
N THR A 20 30.41 -4.80 -32.08
CA THR A 20 30.93 -4.13 -30.90
C THR A 20 30.96 -5.15 -29.74
N ARG A 21 32.13 -5.27 -29.11
CA ARG A 21 32.40 -6.23 -28.03
C ARG A 21 31.37 -6.03 -26.90
N LYS A 22 30.47 -7.00 -26.68
CA LYS A 22 29.53 -7.01 -25.55
C LYS A 22 30.32 -6.81 -24.25
N SER A 23 30.12 -5.68 -23.57
CA SER A 23 30.81 -5.39 -22.33
C SER A 23 30.45 -6.42 -21.25
N ALA A 24 31.45 -6.82 -20.45
CA ALA A 24 31.35 -7.83 -19.39
C ALA A 24 30.26 -7.54 -18.33
N ALA A 25 29.78 -6.29 -18.26
CA ALA A 25 28.67 -5.89 -17.40
C ALA A 25 27.30 -6.43 -17.84
N SER A 26 27.15 -6.83 -19.11
CA SER A 26 25.89 -7.41 -19.65
C SER A 26 25.84 -8.94 -19.57
N ALA A 27 26.92 -9.58 -19.11
CA ALA A 27 26.96 -11.02 -18.93
C ALA A 27 26.13 -11.38 -17.68
N LYS A 28 24.99 -12.05 -17.89
CA LYS A 28 24.22 -12.70 -16.83
C LYS A 28 25.17 -13.63 -16.04
N PRO A 29 25.16 -13.60 -14.70
CA PRO A 29 26.07 -14.42 -13.92
C PRO A 29 25.87 -15.90 -14.26
N LYS A 30 26.97 -16.59 -14.60
CA LYS A 30 26.99 -17.99 -15.08
C LYS A 30 26.60 -19.01 -13.99
N SER A 31 26.28 -18.58 -12.76
CA SER A 31 25.79 -19.46 -11.69
C SER A 31 24.56 -18.87 -10.98
N LYS A 32 23.56 -19.73 -10.70
CA LYS A 32 22.41 -19.43 -9.81
C LYS A 32 22.84 -19.08 -8.37
N ALA A 33 24.09 -19.33 -7.98
CA ALA A 33 24.61 -18.96 -6.67
C ALA A 33 24.85 -17.44 -6.57
N ALA A 34 25.29 -16.80 -7.66
CA ALA A 34 25.55 -15.36 -7.69
C ALA A 34 24.26 -14.50 -7.75
N SER A 35 23.11 -15.06 -8.13
CA SER A 35 21.83 -14.34 -8.08
C SER A 35 21.23 -14.24 -6.66
N SER A 36 21.83 -14.91 -5.66
CA SER A 36 21.39 -14.86 -4.26
C SER A 36 22.26 -13.96 -3.37
N VAL A 37 23.28 -13.31 -3.95
CA VAL A 37 24.12 -12.35 -3.22
C VAL A 37 23.38 -11.02 -3.12
N THR A 38 22.49 -10.91 -2.13
CA THR A 38 21.98 -9.60 -1.69
C THR A 38 23.14 -8.84 -1.05
N VAL A 39 23.53 -7.71 -1.66
CA VAL A 39 24.44 -6.75 -1.05
C VAL A 39 23.80 -6.26 0.25
N VAL A 40 24.29 -6.77 1.37
CA VAL A 40 23.88 -6.28 2.69
C VAL A 40 24.32 -4.82 2.77
N PRO A 41 23.41 -3.86 3.04
CA PRO A 41 23.81 -2.47 3.20
C PRO A 41 24.87 -2.40 4.31
N GLY A 42 26.00 -1.77 3.99
CA GLY A 42 27.18 -1.73 4.85
C GLY A 42 26.84 -1.37 6.29
N GLY A 43 27.27 -2.20 7.24
CA GLY A 43 27.10 -1.99 8.68
C GLY A 43 26.19 -2.97 9.42
N LYS A 44 25.48 -3.88 8.73
CA LYS A 44 24.72 -4.95 9.38
C LYS A 44 25.44 -6.29 9.23
N LYS A 45 25.79 -6.94 10.34
CA LYS A 45 26.32 -8.32 10.35
C LYS A 45 25.30 -9.24 9.65
N PRO A 46 25.73 -10.22 8.84
CA PRO A 46 24.80 -11.18 8.26
C PRO A 46 24.07 -11.89 9.40
N LYS A 47 22.73 -11.83 9.39
CA LYS A 47 21.93 -12.49 10.41
C LYS A 47 22.19 -14.00 10.34
N THR A 48 22.56 -14.60 11.46
CA THR A 48 22.75 -16.05 11.54
C THR A 48 21.45 -16.76 11.16
N LYS A 49 21.51 -17.96 10.58
CA LYS A 49 20.33 -18.77 10.23
C LYS A 49 19.34 -18.91 11.40
N GLU A 50 19.84 -18.90 12.63
CA GLU A 50 19.05 -18.93 13.86
C GLU A 50 18.27 -17.64 14.12
N GLN A 51 18.86 -16.47 13.86
CA GLN A 51 18.19 -15.18 13.97
C GLN A 51 17.09 -15.02 12.93
N ILE A 52 17.33 -15.48 11.69
CA ILE A 52 16.29 -15.47 10.63
C ILE A 52 15.12 -16.39 11.02
N LYS A 53 15.40 -17.56 11.60
CA LYS A 53 14.36 -18.47 12.10
C LYS A 53 13.62 -17.87 13.30
N ALA A 54 14.32 -17.20 14.22
CA ALA A 54 13.71 -16.54 15.36
C ALA A 54 12.80 -15.39 14.92
N GLU A 55 13.25 -14.53 14.01
CA GLU A 55 12.44 -13.44 13.44
C GLU A 55 11.21 -13.97 12.70
N ARG A 56 11.37 -15.04 11.89
CA ARG A 56 10.22 -15.68 11.24
C ARG A 56 9.20 -16.22 12.25
N ARG A 57 9.66 -16.85 13.34
CA ARG A 57 8.77 -17.35 14.41
C ARG A 57 8.06 -16.22 15.14
N GLU A 58 8.74 -15.09 15.35
CA GLU A 58 8.13 -13.91 15.96
C GLU A 58 7.10 -13.24 15.04
N GLU A 59 7.40 -13.15 13.74
CA GLU A 59 6.46 -12.66 12.73
C GLU A 59 5.24 -13.59 12.61
N ASP A 60 5.45 -14.90 12.62
CA ASP A 60 4.39 -15.90 12.62
C ASP A 60 3.54 -15.80 13.90
N ARG A 61 4.17 -15.60 15.06
CA ARG A 61 3.47 -15.39 16.33
C ARG A 61 2.60 -14.13 16.28
N LYS A 62 3.17 -13.00 15.85
CA LYS A 62 2.42 -11.73 15.68
C LYS A 62 1.28 -11.88 14.67
N ARG A 63 1.51 -12.60 13.57
CA ARG A 63 0.48 -12.87 12.55
C ARG A 63 -0.63 -13.76 13.09
N ARG A 64 -0.31 -14.77 13.90
CA ARG A 64 -1.29 -15.62 14.59
C ARG A 64 -2.09 -14.84 15.62
N GLU A 65 -1.43 -14.03 16.43
CA GLU A 65 -2.08 -13.16 17.43
C GLU A 65 -3.04 -12.16 16.76
N PHE A 66 -2.62 -11.52 15.67
CA PHE A 66 -3.47 -10.65 14.85
C PHE A 66 -4.66 -11.42 14.27
N ASN A 67 -4.40 -12.58 13.66
CA ASN A 67 -5.46 -13.40 13.07
C ASN A 67 -6.48 -13.88 14.11
N ASN A 68 -6.02 -14.23 15.32
CA ASN A 68 -6.90 -14.63 16.42
C ASN A 68 -7.75 -13.44 16.91
N ARG A 69 -7.14 -12.26 17.03
CA ARG A 69 -7.81 -11.03 17.50
C ARG A 69 -8.92 -10.57 16.54
N TYR A 70 -8.72 -10.74 15.23
CA TYR A 70 -9.69 -10.35 14.20
C TYR A 70 -10.31 -11.54 13.47
N TYR A 71 -10.38 -12.70 14.14
CA TYR A 71 -10.86 -13.94 13.53
C TYR A 71 -12.36 -13.90 13.19
N LYS A 72 -13.15 -13.26 14.06
CA LYS A 72 -14.61 -13.15 13.94
C LYS A 72 -14.99 -11.73 13.48
N PRO A 73 -15.19 -11.50 12.17
CA PRO A 73 -15.77 -10.26 11.70
C PRO A 73 -17.19 -10.10 12.25
N ASP A 74 -17.48 -8.97 12.86
CA ASP A 74 -18.76 -8.62 13.47
C ASP A 74 -19.73 -7.92 12.49
N THR A 75 -19.48 -8.03 11.18
CA THR A 75 -20.30 -7.38 10.16
C THR A 75 -21.68 -8.04 10.03
N LEU A 76 -22.74 -7.23 9.85
CA LEU A 76 -24.11 -7.73 9.63
C LEU A 76 -24.19 -8.66 8.41
N ARG A 77 -23.39 -8.36 7.38
CA ARG A 77 -23.26 -9.16 6.16
C ARG A 77 -22.68 -10.54 6.46
N TYR A 78 -21.61 -10.64 7.26
CA TYR A 78 -21.06 -11.93 7.70
C TYR A 78 -22.08 -12.76 8.49
N LYS A 79 -22.86 -12.12 9.38
CA LYS A 79 -23.91 -12.81 10.14
C LYS A 79 -24.98 -13.42 9.22
N ARG A 80 -25.46 -12.67 8.21
CA ARG A 80 -26.42 -13.19 7.21
C ARG A 80 -25.85 -14.36 6.41
N LEU A 81 -24.60 -14.25 5.96
CA LEU A 81 -23.91 -15.33 5.24
C LEU A 81 -23.76 -16.58 6.13
N ARG A 82 -23.44 -16.39 7.40
CA ARG A 82 -23.30 -17.50 8.37
C ARG A 82 -24.64 -18.16 8.64
N ILE A 83 -25.73 -17.39 8.75
CA ILE A 83 -27.09 -17.93 8.90
C ILE A 83 -27.47 -18.71 7.65
N ALA A 84 -27.27 -18.17 6.44
CA ALA A 84 -27.54 -18.90 5.20
C ALA A 84 -26.75 -20.21 5.11
N TRP A 85 -25.47 -20.19 5.51
CA TRP A 85 -24.65 -21.39 5.60
C TRP A 85 -25.21 -22.41 6.60
N TRP A 86 -25.58 -21.97 7.81
CA TRP A 86 -26.20 -22.84 8.81
C TRP A 86 -27.54 -23.40 8.35
N VAL A 87 -28.40 -22.60 7.69
CA VAL A 87 -29.68 -23.06 7.14
C VAL A 87 -29.43 -24.14 6.09
N CYS A 88 -28.50 -23.93 5.17
CA CYS A 88 -28.14 -24.92 4.15
C CYS A 88 -27.62 -26.23 4.78
N LEU A 89 -26.84 -26.12 5.85
CA LEU A 89 -26.26 -27.26 6.57
C LEU A 89 -27.34 -28.02 7.37
N VAL A 90 -28.23 -27.33 8.06
CA VAL A 90 -29.36 -27.94 8.77
C VAL A 90 -30.30 -28.62 7.78
N LEU A 91 -30.57 -28.00 6.63
CA LEU A 91 -31.39 -28.60 5.59
C LEU A 91 -30.74 -29.86 4.99
N ALA A 92 -29.42 -29.84 4.77
CA ALA A 92 -28.68 -31.03 4.33
C ALA A 92 -28.78 -32.17 5.36
N ILE A 93 -28.63 -31.87 6.65
CA ILE A 93 -28.81 -32.85 7.73
C ILE A 93 -30.25 -33.37 7.76
N GLY A 94 -31.24 -32.48 7.61
CA GLY A 94 -32.66 -32.84 7.56
C GLY A 94 -32.99 -33.78 6.40
N CYS A 95 -32.51 -33.49 5.18
CA CYS A 95 -32.66 -34.38 4.04
C CYS A 95 -31.90 -35.70 4.21
N CYS A 96 -30.74 -35.69 4.87
CA CYS A 96 -30.00 -36.91 5.18
C CYS A 96 -30.77 -37.79 6.18
N ALA A 97 -31.34 -37.20 7.24
CA ALA A 97 -32.19 -37.91 8.20
C ALA A 97 -33.47 -38.45 7.54
N LEU A 98 -34.10 -37.66 6.66
CA LEU A 98 -35.25 -38.10 5.87
C LEU A 98 -34.90 -39.24 4.91
N ALA A 99 -33.71 -39.22 4.30
CA ALA A 99 -33.24 -40.32 3.46
C ALA A 99 -33.09 -41.62 4.27
N PHE A 100 -32.67 -41.52 5.54
CA PHE A 100 -32.48 -42.68 6.42
C PHE A 100 -33.79 -43.20 7.03
N MET A 101 -34.62 -42.30 7.56
CA MET A 101 -35.90 -42.64 8.24
C MET A 101 -37.04 -42.88 7.25
N GLY A 102 -36.99 -42.25 6.08
CA GLY A 102 -37.98 -42.37 5.04
C GLY A 102 -37.74 -43.57 4.12
N GLN A 103 -36.74 -44.41 4.38
CA GLN A 103 -36.37 -45.52 3.49
C GLN A 103 -37.52 -46.53 3.30
N ASP A 104 -38.38 -46.68 4.31
CA ASP A 104 -39.56 -47.55 4.25
C ASP A 104 -40.76 -46.90 3.54
N PHE A 105 -40.77 -45.57 3.42
CA PHE A 105 -41.89 -44.78 2.86
C PHE A 105 -41.58 -44.15 1.49
N LEU A 106 -40.31 -44.02 1.13
CA LEU A 106 -39.86 -43.47 -0.14
C LEU A 106 -39.63 -44.61 -1.14
N SER A 107 -40.32 -44.54 -2.27
CA SER A 107 -40.06 -45.43 -3.40
C SER A 107 -38.64 -45.24 -3.93
N GLY A 108 -38.06 -46.27 -4.56
CA GLY A 108 -36.67 -46.27 -5.04
C GLY A 108 -36.25 -45.00 -5.79
N PRO A 109 -37.02 -44.51 -6.78
CA PRO A 109 -36.71 -43.25 -7.48
C PRO A 109 -36.75 -42.02 -6.57
N ALA A 110 -37.69 -41.96 -5.63
CA ALA A 110 -37.82 -40.84 -4.68
C ALA A 110 -36.62 -40.77 -3.73
N GLY A 111 -36.11 -41.93 -3.26
CA GLY A 111 -34.88 -42.00 -2.47
C GLY A 111 -33.66 -41.44 -3.21
N VAL A 112 -33.52 -41.74 -4.50
CA VAL A 112 -32.44 -41.19 -5.35
C VAL A 112 -32.56 -39.67 -5.47
N VAL A 113 -33.78 -39.14 -5.64
CA VAL A 113 -34.00 -37.69 -5.70
C VAL A 113 -33.58 -37.01 -4.40
N VAL A 114 -33.95 -37.56 -3.23
CA VAL A 114 -33.55 -37.02 -1.92
C VAL A 114 -32.04 -37.09 -1.72
N LEU A 115 -31.41 -38.17 -2.17
CA LEU A 115 -29.95 -38.32 -2.12
C LEU A 115 -29.26 -37.22 -2.95
N VAL A 116 -29.66 -37.03 -4.21
CA VAL A 116 -29.13 -35.98 -5.09
C VAL A 116 -29.34 -34.61 -4.46
N LEU A 117 -30.53 -34.35 -3.92
CA LEU A 117 -30.90 -33.09 -3.27
C LEU A 117 -30.04 -32.82 -2.03
N THR A 118 -29.72 -33.84 -1.23
CA THR A 118 -28.79 -33.76 -0.09
C THR A 118 -27.39 -33.34 -0.54
N TYR A 119 -26.87 -33.93 -1.62
CA TYR A 119 -25.57 -33.54 -2.17
C TYR A 119 -25.57 -32.11 -2.71
N VAL A 120 -26.66 -31.65 -3.35
CA VAL A 120 -26.80 -30.26 -3.80
C VAL A 120 -26.69 -29.30 -2.60
N PHE A 121 -27.35 -29.59 -1.47
CA PHE A 121 -27.25 -28.76 -0.27
C PHE A 121 -25.87 -28.81 0.39
N LEU A 122 -25.21 -29.96 0.40
CA LEU A 122 -23.82 -30.06 0.86
C LEU A 122 -22.88 -29.20 0.01
N ILE A 123 -22.95 -29.33 -1.33
CA ILE A 123 -22.13 -28.55 -2.26
C ILE A 123 -22.42 -27.06 -2.09
N ALA A 124 -23.70 -26.66 -2.00
CA ALA A 124 -24.09 -25.28 -1.77
C ALA A 124 -23.51 -24.73 -0.44
N ALA A 125 -23.56 -25.52 0.64
CA ALA A 125 -22.96 -25.14 1.92
C ALA A 125 -21.44 -24.93 1.79
N PHE A 126 -20.73 -25.79 1.06
CA PHE A 126 -19.30 -25.61 0.79
C PHE A 126 -19.02 -24.36 -0.06
N VAL A 127 -19.78 -24.11 -1.13
CA VAL A 127 -19.59 -22.93 -1.98
C VAL A 127 -19.79 -21.63 -1.19
N ILE A 128 -20.81 -21.57 -0.32
CA ILE A 128 -21.08 -20.41 0.53
C ILE A 128 -19.95 -20.19 1.56
N ASP A 129 -19.39 -21.25 2.13
CA ASP A 129 -18.30 -21.14 3.10
C ASP A 129 -16.97 -20.74 2.43
N LEU A 130 -16.69 -21.28 1.24
CA LEU A 130 -15.41 -21.07 0.55
C LEU A 130 -15.32 -19.71 -0.13
N TRP A 131 -16.40 -19.17 -0.68
CA TRP A 131 -16.34 -17.94 -1.47
C TRP A 131 -16.86 -16.72 -0.70
N PRO A 132 -18.17 -16.58 -0.44
CA PRO A 132 -18.71 -15.43 0.29
C PRO A 132 -18.08 -15.23 1.68
N VAL A 133 -18.01 -16.28 2.50
CA VAL A 133 -17.53 -16.19 3.89
C VAL A 133 -16.03 -15.90 3.93
N ARG A 134 -15.23 -16.55 3.08
CA ARG A 134 -13.78 -16.25 3.00
C ARG A 134 -13.51 -14.86 2.45
N LYS A 135 -14.24 -14.39 1.43
CA LYS A 135 -14.07 -13.04 0.87
C LYS A 135 -14.36 -11.97 1.92
N GLU A 136 -15.46 -12.11 2.67
CA GLU A 136 -15.83 -11.16 3.72
C GLU A 136 -14.81 -11.17 4.87
N ARG A 137 -14.34 -12.35 5.30
CA ARG A 137 -13.29 -12.48 6.32
C ARG A 137 -11.98 -11.83 5.89
N ASN A 138 -11.54 -12.08 4.66
CA ASN A 138 -10.31 -11.50 4.12
C ASN A 138 -10.42 -9.98 3.99
N ALA A 139 -11.58 -9.47 3.56
CA ALA A 139 -11.84 -8.03 3.49
C ALA A 139 -11.84 -7.36 4.87
N TYR A 140 -12.41 -8.02 5.89
CA TYR A 140 -12.37 -7.52 7.26
C TYR A 140 -10.96 -7.51 7.85
N GLN A 141 -10.19 -8.57 7.64
CA GLN A 141 -8.78 -8.63 8.05
C GLN A 141 -7.95 -7.55 7.36
N GLU A 142 -8.21 -7.28 6.07
CA GLU A 142 -7.54 -6.20 5.36
C GLU A 142 -7.88 -4.82 5.96
N ARG A 143 -9.16 -4.56 6.26
CA ARG A 143 -9.57 -3.32 6.93
C ARG A 143 -8.87 -3.15 8.28
N MET A 144 -8.76 -4.20 9.07
CA MET A 144 -8.06 -4.17 10.36
C MET A 144 -6.55 -3.96 10.21
N ARG A 145 -5.92 -4.58 9.21
CA ARG A 145 -4.51 -4.30 8.87
C ARG A 145 -4.30 -2.83 8.51
N GLN A 146 -5.20 -2.26 7.71
CA GLN A 146 -5.10 -0.84 7.35
C GLN A 146 -5.30 0.09 8.54
N VAL A 147 -6.17 -0.26 9.50
CA VAL A 147 -6.34 0.51 10.75
C VAL A 147 -5.09 0.44 11.61
N GLU A 148 -4.48 -0.73 11.79
CA GLU A 148 -3.24 -0.87 12.54
C GLU A 148 -2.07 -0.14 11.87
N LEU A 149 -1.92 -0.26 10.55
CA LEU A 149 -0.91 0.50 9.80
C LEU A 149 -1.11 2.02 9.94
N LYS A 150 -2.35 2.51 10.00
CA LYS A 150 -2.65 3.92 10.26
C LYS A 150 -2.28 4.32 11.69
N ARG A 151 -2.58 3.47 12.68
CA ARG A 151 -2.21 3.69 14.09
C ARG A 151 -0.69 3.72 14.28
N GLU A 152 0.04 2.76 13.71
CA GLU A 152 1.50 2.75 13.73
C GLU A 152 2.11 3.98 13.06
N LYS A 153 1.56 4.41 11.92
CA LYS A 153 2.01 5.64 11.24
C LYS A 153 1.77 6.88 12.10
N ALA A 154 0.60 6.97 12.75
CA ALA A 154 0.28 8.07 13.65
C ALA A 154 1.18 8.09 14.89
N GLU A 155 1.44 6.93 15.48
CA GLU A 155 2.33 6.78 16.64
C GLU A 155 3.79 7.12 16.27
N ARG A 156 4.29 6.66 15.12
CA ARG A 156 5.62 7.03 14.61
C ARG A 156 5.72 8.54 14.36
N ALA A 157 4.69 9.17 13.81
CA ALA A 157 4.65 10.61 13.62
C ALA A 157 4.65 11.37 14.96
N ALA A 158 3.87 10.91 15.95
CA ALA A 158 3.85 11.49 17.29
C ALA A 158 5.18 11.29 18.03
N ALA A 159 5.83 10.14 17.89
CA ALA A 159 7.14 9.85 18.46
C ALA A 159 8.23 10.76 17.85
N GLN A 160 8.21 10.98 16.53
CA GLN A 160 9.14 11.90 15.88
C GLN A 160 8.94 13.35 16.34
N GLN A 161 7.70 13.79 16.50
CA GLN A 161 7.40 15.14 17.01
C GLN A 161 7.87 15.33 18.46
N SER A 162 7.70 14.33 19.33
CA SER A 162 8.17 14.42 20.72
C SER A 162 9.69 14.41 20.82
N GLN A 163 10.39 13.65 19.96
CA GLN A 163 11.85 13.70 19.86
C GLN A 163 12.36 15.04 19.34
N GLN A 164 11.69 15.64 18.35
CA GLN A 164 12.04 16.98 17.86
C GLN A 164 11.86 18.06 18.93
N LYS A 165 10.77 18.02 19.71
CA LYS A 165 10.54 18.95 20.83
C LYS A 165 11.57 18.82 21.95
N LYS A 166 12.01 17.59 22.28
CA LYS A 166 13.10 17.37 23.25
C LYS A 166 14.46 17.85 22.71
N GLY A 167 14.70 17.72 21.41
CA GLY A 167 15.92 18.21 20.76
C GLY A 167 16.02 19.74 20.67
N THR A 168 14.90 20.44 20.46
CA THR A 168 14.88 21.92 20.41
C THR A 168 14.97 22.56 21.80
N ALA A 169 14.35 21.97 22.82
CA ALA A 169 14.49 22.43 24.21
C ALA A 169 15.94 22.34 24.73
N LYS A 170 16.70 21.32 24.30
CA LYS A 170 18.11 21.15 24.70
C LYS A 170 19.08 22.05 23.92
N LYS A 171 18.67 22.62 22.77
CA LYS A 171 19.51 23.50 21.93
C LYS A 171 19.21 25.00 22.09
N GLY A 172 18.12 25.38 22.76
CA GLY A 172 17.70 26.78 22.97
C GLY A 172 18.13 27.44 24.28
N SER A 173 18.82 26.74 25.19
CA SER A 173 19.11 27.23 26.55
C SER A 173 20.49 27.90 26.73
N GLY A 174 21.20 28.28 25.66
CA GLY A 174 22.53 28.86 25.78
C GLY A 174 22.79 29.94 24.75
N LYS A 175 23.02 31.18 25.24
CA LYS A 175 23.39 32.40 24.51
C LYS A 175 22.31 32.98 23.60
N ASN A 176 21.64 34.02 24.09
CA ASN A 176 21.69 35.39 23.53
C ASN A 176 20.49 36.21 24.05
N GLN A 177 20.55 36.64 25.32
CA GLN A 177 19.56 37.56 25.91
C GLN A 177 20.10 38.99 26.09
N ASN A 178 21.35 39.28 25.72
CA ASN A 178 21.99 40.54 26.10
C ASN A 178 22.47 41.38 24.90
N ARG A 179 21.56 41.70 23.97
CA ARG A 179 21.89 42.57 22.83
C ARG A 179 20.90 43.70 22.51
N HIS A 180 19.85 43.88 23.31
CA HIS A 180 18.87 44.96 23.10
C HIS A 180 18.57 45.69 24.40
N ALA A 181 19.57 46.38 24.96
CA ALA A 181 19.36 47.36 26.05
C ALA A 181 20.17 48.65 25.90
N ALA A 182 20.91 48.82 24.79
CA ALA A 182 21.69 50.03 24.55
C ALA A 182 21.51 50.49 23.12
N GLN A 183 20.41 51.19 22.84
CA GLN A 183 20.41 52.33 21.91
C GLN A 183 19.28 53.27 22.31
N LYS A 184 19.70 54.52 22.50
CA LYS A 184 19.12 55.59 23.30
C LYS A 184 18.52 56.62 22.33
N ALA A 185 17.34 57.13 22.69
CA ALA A 185 16.80 58.48 22.46
C ALA A 185 16.90 59.16 21.07
N ALA A 186 15.71 59.38 20.46
CA ALA A 186 15.09 60.64 19.96
C ALA A 186 15.90 61.61 19.04
N PRO A 187 15.27 62.39 18.11
CA PRO A 187 13.96 63.04 18.25
C PRO A 187 13.06 63.09 16.98
N ALA A 188 12.05 63.95 17.06
CA ALA A 188 10.76 64.07 16.34
C ALA A 188 10.78 64.88 15.02
N ALA A 189 9.60 64.90 14.36
CA ALA A 189 9.09 65.80 13.29
C ALA A 189 9.67 65.56 11.87
N GLU A 190 8.94 65.54 10.74
CA GLU A 190 7.67 66.17 10.32
C GLU A 190 7.13 65.50 9.02
N GLU A 191 5.81 65.65 8.78
CA GLU A 191 5.05 65.66 7.51
C GLU A 191 4.84 64.42 6.59
N ALA A 192 3.59 64.29 6.16
CA ALA A 192 3.00 63.34 5.19
C ALA A 192 3.03 63.94 3.75
N PRO A 193 2.41 63.38 2.66
CA PRO A 193 1.63 62.14 2.51
C PRO A 193 1.85 61.33 1.20
N ALA A 194 1.11 60.21 1.08
CA ALA A 194 0.56 59.58 -0.13
C ALA A 194 1.47 58.95 -1.20
N SER A 195 1.42 57.62 -1.33
CA SER A 195 1.02 56.91 -2.57
C SER A 195 0.96 55.40 -2.35
N ASP A 196 -0.04 54.78 -2.98
CA ASP A 196 -0.21 53.34 -3.20
C ASP A 196 1.11 52.59 -3.43
N GLU A 197 1.26 51.43 -2.80
CA GLU A 197 1.64 50.16 -3.44
C GLU A 197 1.97 49.08 -2.40
N THR A 198 1.41 47.90 -2.60
CA THR A 198 1.55 46.71 -1.75
C THR A 198 3.02 46.26 -1.60
N PRO A 199 3.58 46.11 -0.38
CA PRO A 199 4.92 45.53 -0.24
C PRO A 199 4.84 44.01 -0.12
N VAL A 200 5.15 43.33 -1.24
CA VAL A 200 5.41 41.88 -1.28
C VAL A 200 6.73 41.59 -0.54
N LYS A 201 6.66 40.93 0.62
CA LYS A 201 7.84 40.43 1.35
C LYS A 201 8.55 39.31 0.57
N PRO A 202 9.90 39.25 0.57
CA PRO A 202 10.66 38.32 -0.24
C PRO A 202 10.56 36.88 0.27
N ALA A 203 10.15 35.98 -0.64
CA ALA A 203 10.14 34.54 -0.39
C ALA A 203 11.58 34.03 -0.23
N ARG A 204 11.94 33.62 0.99
CA ARG A 204 13.19 32.90 1.27
C ARG A 204 13.20 31.58 0.48
N ARG A 205 14.04 31.52 -0.56
CA ARG A 205 14.35 30.31 -1.34
C ARG A 205 15.02 29.28 -0.43
N GLY A 206 14.28 28.23 -0.06
CA GLY A 206 14.82 27.04 0.59
C GLY A 206 15.52 26.13 -0.42
N LEU A 207 16.63 25.54 -0.01
CA LEU A 207 17.57 24.70 -0.78
C LEU A 207 17.02 23.31 -1.19
N PHE A 208 15.70 23.17 -1.33
CA PHE A 208 15.07 21.98 -1.89
C PHE A 208 14.02 22.40 -2.92
N GLY A 209 14.23 21.95 -4.15
CA GLY A 209 13.58 22.43 -5.38
C GLY A 209 12.07 22.67 -5.27
N SER A 210 11.66 23.81 -5.82
CA SER A 210 10.27 24.28 -5.99
C SER A 210 9.37 23.36 -6.84
N GLY A 211 9.87 22.23 -7.35
CA GLY A 211 9.14 21.37 -8.28
C GLY A 211 8.02 20.51 -7.69
N PHE A 212 8.01 20.23 -6.38
CA PHE A 212 7.03 19.29 -5.82
C PHE A 212 5.76 19.96 -5.26
N ARG A 213 5.81 21.25 -4.92
CA ARG A 213 4.66 21.96 -4.30
C ARG A 213 3.78 22.71 -5.30
N LEU A 214 4.24 22.94 -6.53
CA LEU A 214 3.45 23.58 -7.59
C LEU A 214 2.38 22.63 -8.15
N SER A 215 2.74 21.37 -8.44
CA SER A 215 1.83 20.40 -9.06
C SER A 215 0.59 20.09 -8.24
N ASN A 216 0.67 20.11 -6.90
CA ASN A 216 -0.50 19.88 -6.05
C ASN A 216 -1.41 21.12 -5.93
N ARG A 217 -0.83 22.32 -6.04
CA ARG A 217 -1.59 23.58 -6.05
C ARG A 217 -2.31 23.78 -7.37
N GLU A 218 -1.66 23.45 -8.48
CA GLU A 218 -2.25 23.49 -9.82
C GLU A 218 -3.40 22.47 -9.95
N LYS A 219 -3.22 21.24 -9.45
CA LYS A 219 -4.31 20.24 -9.38
C LYS A 219 -5.52 20.75 -8.59
N MET A 220 -5.29 21.31 -7.41
CA MET A 220 -6.36 21.88 -6.58
C MET A 220 -7.06 23.07 -7.24
N GLN A 221 -6.34 23.88 -8.02
CA GLN A 221 -6.94 24.99 -8.77
C GLN A 221 -7.73 24.49 -10.00
N ALA A 222 -7.23 23.47 -10.70
CA ALA A 222 -7.93 22.84 -11.81
C ALA A 222 -9.24 22.19 -11.36
N GLU A 223 -9.22 21.43 -10.26
CA GLU A 223 -10.43 20.82 -9.69
C GLU A 223 -11.44 21.88 -9.23
N LYS A 224 -10.98 22.99 -8.62
CA LYS A 224 -11.87 24.09 -8.23
C LYS A 224 -12.49 24.82 -9.42
N LYS A 225 -11.75 24.99 -10.51
CA LYS A 225 -12.28 25.59 -11.75
C LYS A 225 -13.31 24.66 -12.40
N ALA A 226 -12.98 23.38 -12.55
CA ALA A 226 -13.90 22.37 -13.09
C ALA A 226 -15.19 22.26 -12.26
N ALA A 227 -15.09 22.29 -10.92
CA ALA A 227 -16.26 22.27 -10.05
C ALA A 227 -17.13 23.54 -10.17
N LYS A 228 -16.51 24.71 -10.43
CA LYS A 228 -17.23 25.97 -10.62
C LYS A 228 -17.91 26.02 -11.99
N GLU A 229 -17.28 25.49 -13.03
CA GLU A 229 -17.85 25.36 -14.37
C GLU A 229 -18.99 24.34 -14.41
N ALA A 230 -18.85 23.18 -13.76
CA ALA A 230 -19.94 22.21 -13.64
C ALA A 230 -21.16 22.77 -12.89
N LYS A 231 -20.93 23.56 -11.83
CA LYS A 231 -22.02 24.26 -11.13
C LYS A 231 -22.66 25.36 -11.98
N ALA A 232 -21.89 26.05 -12.82
CA ALA A 232 -22.42 27.05 -13.73
C ALA A 232 -23.23 26.42 -14.88
N ALA A 233 -22.80 25.26 -15.40
CA ALA A 233 -23.52 24.49 -16.40
C ALA A 233 -24.83 23.92 -15.85
N ALA A 234 -24.81 23.30 -14.66
CA ALA A 234 -26.02 22.80 -14.00
C ALA A 234 -27.02 23.92 -13.65
N LYS A 235 -26.53 25.14 -13.37
CA LYS A 235 -27.39 26.31 -13.14
C LYS A 235 -27.98 26.88 -14.43
N LYS A 236 -27.35 26.66 -15.58
CA LYS A 236 -27.91 27.04 -16.89
C LYS A 236 -28.94 26.02 -17.38
N GLU A 237 -28.71 24.72 -17.19
CA GLU A 237 -29.68 23.66 -17.53
C GLU A 237 -30.93 23.64 -16.63
N SER A 238 -30.90 24.30 -15.47
CA SER A 238 -32.07 24.43 -14.58
C SER A 238 -32.83 25.76 -14.73
N ALA A 239 -32.41 26.61 -15.67
CA ALA A 239 -33.03 27.90 -15.97
C ALA A 239 -33.62 27.96 -17.40
N GLU A 240 -33.67 26.82 -18.09
CA GLU A 240 -34.34 26.58 -19.38
C GLU A 240 -35.43 25.52 -19.16
#